data_AF-A0A7X6YLV7-F1
#
_entry.id   AF-A0A7X6YLV7-F1
#
_cell.length_a   1.000
_cell.length_b   1.000
_cell.length_c   1.000
_cell.angle_alpha   90.00
_cell.angle_beta   90.00
_cell.angle_gamma   90.00
#
_symmetry.space_group_name_H-M   'P 1'
#
loop_
_entity.id
_entity.type
_entity.pdbx_description
1 polymer ?
#
loop_
_entity_poly.entity_id
_entity_poly.type
_entity_poly.pdbx_seq_one_letter_code
_entity_poly.pdbx_strand_id
1 'polypeptide(L)'
;MSPKIKKMINLELGILFLVLIIFIVIKTNIVSVIPKCFTYTTFGILCPACKGTRCVMNLINGNFLESFNCHTVFFITILYLIFVNIIYIINSFRKKEVLKFLYPKKTFWITFLVVLIIFTILRNII
;
A
#
# COMPACT_ATOMS: atom_id res chain seq x y z
N MET A 1 12.54 -16.59 -23.39
CA MET A 1 11.70 -16.10 -22.27
C MET A 1 10.23 -16.18 -22.68
N SER A 2 9.34 -16.78 -21.89
CA SER A 2 7.93 -16.88 -22.27
C SER A 2 7.28 -15.48 -22.30
N PRO A 3 6.30 -15.22 -23.19
CA PRO A 3 5.63 -13.91 -23.27
C PRO A 3 4.99 -13.49 -21.93
N LYS A 4 4.56 -14.46 -21.12
CA LYS A 4 4.05 -14.26 -19.76
C LYS A 4 5.10 -13.70 -18.81
N ILE A 5 6.33 -14.20 -18.85
CA ILE A 5 7.44 -13.74 -17.98
C ILE A 5 7.87 -12.32 -18.37
N LYS A 6 7.94 -12.01 -19.68
CA LYS A 6 8.29 -10.66 -20.15
C LYS A 6 7.28 -9.61 -19.66
N LYS A 7 5.98 -9.92 -19.70
CA LYS A 7 4.93 -9.04 -19.17
C LYS A 7 5.03 -8.86 -17.65
N MET A 8 5.35 -9.92 -16.90
CA MET A 8 5.57 -9.85 -15.46
C MET A 8 6.76 -8.97 -15.10
N ILE A 9 7.90 -9.14 -15.78
CA ILE A 9 9.10 -8.32 -15.53
C ILE A 9 8.82 -6.84 -15.79
N ASN A 10 8.14 -6.50 -16.89
CA ASN A 10 7.76 -5.11 -17.17
C ASN A 10 6.84 -4.52 -16.09
N LEU A 11 5.93 -5.32 -15.54
CA LEU A 11 5.07 -4.90 -14.44
C LEU A 11 5.88 -4.62 -13.16
N GLU A 12 6.77 -5.53 -12.77
CA GLU A 12 7.63 -5.37 -11.59
C GLU A 12 8.55 -4.16 -11.72
N LEU A 13 9.13 -3.93 -12.91
CA LEU A 13 9.93 -2.73 -13.20
C LEU A 13 9.11 -1.45 -13.05
N GLY A 14 7.85 -1.45 -13.50
CA GLY A 14 6.94 -0.32 -13.32
C GLY A 14 6.62 -0.06 -11.84
N ILE A 15 6.38 -1.12 -11.06
CA ILE A 15 6.16 -1.01 -9.60
C ILE A 15 7.40 -0.45 -8.91
N LEU A 16 8.59 -0.98 -9.22
CA LEU A 16 9.85 -0.51 -8.64
C LEU A 16 10.11 0.97 -8.96
N PHE A 17 9.86 1.37 -10.21
CA PHE A 17 10.00 2.76 -10.63
C PHE A 17 9.05 3.69 -9.87
N LEU A 18 7.79 3.28 -9.67
CA LEU A 18 6.80 4.04 -8.91
C LEU A 18 7.20 4.15 -7.42
N VAL A 19 7.69 3.06 -6.81
CA VAL A 19 8.21 3.08 -5.44
C VAL A 19 9.41 4.03 -5.31
N LEU A 20 10.32 4.04 -6.30
CA LEU A 20 11.46 4.95 -6.33
C LEU A 20 11.03 6.41 -6.41
N ILE A 21 10.04 6.74 -7.25
CA ILE A 21 9.47 8.10 -7.33
C ILE A 21 8.90 8.51 -5.96
N ILE A 22 8.09 7.64 -5.34
CA ILE A 22 7.51 7.91 -4.02
C ILE A 22 8.61 8.14 -2.98
N PHE A 23 9.67 7.33 -2.99
CA PHE A 23 10.81 7.49 -2.12
C PHE A 23 11.50 8.84 -2.29
N ILE A 24 11.76 9.25 -3.53
CA ILE A 24 12.38 10.54 -3.84
C ILE A 24 11.47 11.68 -3.38
N VAL A 25 10.17 11.66 -3.71
CA VAL A 25 9.20 12.70 -3.32
C VAL A 25 9.13 12.87 -1.80
N ILE A 26 9.17 11.77 -1.05
CA ILE A 26 9.13 11.81 0.42
C ILE A 26 10.45 12.31 0.99
N LYS A 27 11.60 11.81 0.51
CA LYS A 27 12.91 12.23 1.02
C LYS A 27 13.29 13.67 0.67
N THR A 28 12.82 14.17 -0.47
CA THR A 28 13.00 15.57 -0.88
C THR A 28 11.99 16.51 -0.24
N ASN A 29 11.11 16.01 0.64
CA ASN A 29 10.04 16.79 1.29
C ASN A 29 9.12 17.54 0.32
N ILE A 30 9.02 17.11 -0.95
CA ILE A 30 8.07 17.66 -1.94
C ILE A 30 6.61 17.49 -1.46
N VAL A 31 6.37 16.52 -0.59
CA VAL A 31 5.07 16.33 0.08
C VAL A 31 4.60 17.59 0.82
N SER A 32 5.50 18.46 1.29
CA SER A 32 5.15 19.73 1.95
C SER A 32 4.50 20.77 1.02
N VAL A 33 4.70 20.63 -0.29
CA VAL A 33 4.11 21.49 -1.33
C VAL A 33 2.71 21.00 -1.72
N ILE A 34 2.32 19.78 -1.33
CA ILE A 34 1.00 19.23 -1.62
C ILE A 34 -0.03 19.97 -0.75
N PRO A 35 -1.12 20.49 -1.35
CA PRO A 35 -2.15 21.21 -0.61
C PRO A 35 -2.75 20.35 0.50
N LYS A 36 -3.19 21.02 1.57
CA LYS A 36 -3.84 20.35 2.72
C LYS A 36 -5.06 19.57 2.22
N CYS A 37 -5.29 18.40 2.84
CA CYS A 37 -6.38 17.51 2.50
C CYS A 37 -7.74 18.23 2.58
N PHE A 38 -8.48 18.25 1.48
CA PHE A 38 -9.78 18.93 1.41
C PHE A 38 -10.73 18.49 2.52
N THR A 39 -10.85 17.18 2.80
CA THR A 39 -11.76 16.67 3.85
C THR A 39 -11.33 17.10 5.24
N TYR A 40 -10.03 17.24 5.48
CA TYR A 40 -9.53 17.74 6.76
C TYR A 40 -9.82 19.23 6.90
N THR A 41 -9.67 20.01 5.84
CA THR A 41 -9.95 21.44 5.87
C THR A 41 -11.44 21.78 5.97
N THR A 42 -12.32 20.96 5.38
CA THR A 42 -13.77 21.22 5.36
C THR A 42 -14.53 20.55 6.50
N PHE A 43 -14.16 19.33 6.88
CA PHE A 43 -14.87 18.55 7.89
C PHE A 43 -14.05 18.27 9.15
N GLY A 44 -12.76 18.64 9.19
CA GLY A 44 -11.85 18.25 10.28
C GLY A 44 -11.46 16.77 10.26
N ILE A 45 -11.85 16.02 9.22
CA ILE A 45 -11.71 14.56 9.14
C ILE A 45 -10.52 14.19 8.25
N LEU A 46 -9.57 13.47 8.84
CA LEU A 46 -8.45 12.87 8.10
C LEU A 46 -8.91 11.63 7.33
N CYS A 47 -8.94 11.73 6.01
CA CYS A 47 -9.34 10.63 5.14
C CYS A 47 -8.33 9.45 5.18
N PRO A 48 -8.75 8.22 4.83
CA PRO A 48 -7.89 7.04 4.87
C PRO A 48 -6.68 7.19 3.95
N ALA A 49 -6.84 7.89 2.83
CA ALA A 49 -5.76 8.15 1.88
C ALA A 49 -4.63 8.99 2.51
N CYS A 50 -4.98 10.11 3.18
CA CYS A 50 -3.97 10.96 3.84
C CYS A 50 -3.32 10.28 5.05
N LYS A 51 -4.06 9.45 5.81
CA LYS A 51 -3.47 8.60 6.87
C LYS A 51 -2.52 7.55 6.27
N GLY A 52 -2.87 6.97 5.12
CA GLY A 52 -2.02 6.05 4.36
C GLY A 52 -0.73 6.71 3.90
N THR A 53 -0.79 7.94 3.37
CA THR A 53 0.40 8.71 2.98
C THR A 53 1.33 8.91 4.19
N ARG A 54 0.80 9.29 5.36
CA ARG A 54 1.59 9.45 6.58
C ARG A 54 2.21 8.13 7.07
N CYS A 55 1.48 7.03 6.95
CA CYS A 55 1.99 5.68 7.23
C CYS A 55 3.21 5.36 6.35
N VAL A 56 3.14 5.64 5.04
CA VAL A 56 4.23 5.42 4.08
C VAL A 56 5.41 6.36 4.36
N MET A 57 5.17 7.63 4.68
CA MET A 57 6.24 8.56 5.08
C MET A 57 7.02 8.04 6.29
N ASN A 58 6.32 7.59 7.33
CA ASN A 58 6.97 7.02 8.51
C ASN A 58 7.72 5.74 8.19
N LEU A 59 7.19 4.89 7.30
CA LEU A 59 7.86 3.67 6.83
C LEU A 59 9.19 4.00 6.12
N ILE A 60 9.17 4.98 5.21
CA ILE A 60 10.35 5.40 4.44
C ILE A 60 11.39 6.13 5.32
N ASN A 61 10.94 6.79 6.38
CA ASN A 61 11.84 7.41 7.35
C ASN A 61 12.40 6.45 8.40
N GLY A 62 11.99 5.18 8.39
CA GLY A 62 12.45 4.16 9.35
C GLY A 62 11.68 4.13 10.67
N ASN A 63 10.62 4.93 10.79
CA ASN A 63 9.76 4.99 11.98
C ASN A 63 8.67 3.91 11.91
N PHE A 64 9.07 2.64 12.05
CA PHE A 64 8.16 1.49 11.94
C PHE A 64 7.02 1.52 12.97
N LEU A 65 7.31 1.92 14.21
CA LEU A 65 6.31 2.00 15.28
C LEU A 65 5.24 3.06 14.98
N GLU A 66 5.65 4.23 14.49
CA GLU A 66 4.72 5.29 14.10
C GLU A 66 3.96 4.95 12.81
N SER A 67 4.57 4.18 11.90
CA SER A 67 3.90 3.66 10.71
C SER A 67 2.77 2.70 11.11
N PHE A 68 3.05 1.75 12.01
CA PHE A 68 2.06 0.82 12.54
C PHE A 68 0.90 1.53 13.25
N ASN A 69 1.20 2.55 14.07
CA ASN A 69 0.21 3.34 14.79
C ASN A 69 -0.58 4.32 13.89
N CYS A 70 -0.04 4.68 12.71
CA CYS A 70 -0.74 5.54 11.76
C CYS A 70 -1.94 4.83 11.16
N HIS A 71 -1.79 3.60 10.68
CA HIS A 71 -2.91 2.83 10.12
C HIS A 71 -2.60 1.33 10.08
N THR A 72 -2.84 0.63 11.19
CA THR A 72 -2.52 -0.80 11.35
C THR A 72 -3.02 -1.68 10.20
N VAL A 73 -4.28 -1.47 9.77
CA VAL A 73 -4.86 -2.20 8.62
C VAL A 73 -4.04 -2.00 7.35
N PHE A 74 -3.58 -0.77 7.09
CA PHE A 74 -2.85 -0.43 5.87
C PHE A 74 -1.44 -1.04 5.90
N PHE A 75 -0.76 -0.95 7.05
CA PHE A 75 0.54 -1.57 7.27
C PHE A 75 0.50 -3.08 7.05
N ILE A 76 -0.49 -3.77 7.64
CA ILE A 76 -0.68 -5.22 7.45
C ILE A 76 -0.97 -5.55 5.99
N THR A 77 -1.81 -4.75 5.31
CA THR A 77 -2.10 -4.96 3.89
C THR A 77 -0.87 -4.81 3.00
N ILE A 78 0.02 -3.84 3.27
CA ILE A 78 1.29 -3.72 2.53
C ILE A 78 2.11 -5.00 2.68
N LEU A 79 2.30 -5.49 3.91
CA LEU A 79 3.08 -6.72 4.15
C LEU A 79 2.47 -7.93 3.45
N TYR A 80 1.14 -8.07 3.52
CA TYR A 80 0.42 -9.12 2.81
C TYR A 80 0.63 -9.07 1.30
N LEU A 81 0.50 -7.89 0.68
CA LEU A 81 0.68 -7.73 -0.77
C LEU A 81 2.12 -8.03 -1.22
N ILE A 82 3.12 -7.62 -0.43
CA ILE A 82 4.53 -7.97 -0.69
C ILE A 82 4.71 -9.49 -0.64
N PHE A 83 4.18 -10.16 0.38
CA PHE A 83 4.29 -11.60 0.53
C PHE A 83 3.62 -12.36 -0.63
N VAL A 84 2.42 -11.95 -1.02
CA VAL A 84 1.71 -12.55 -2.16
C VAL A 84 2.43 -12.28 -3.48
N ASN A 85 3.03 -11.10 -3.67
CA ASN A 85 3.83 -10.80 -4.84
C ASN A 85 5.05 -11.73 -4.95
N ILE A 86 5.77 -11.96 -3.85
CA ILE A 86 6.88 -12.92 -3.80
C ILE A 86 6.42 -14.33 -4.21
N ILE A 87 5.29 -14.80 -3.66
CA ILE A 87 4.71 -16.10 -4.05
C ILE A 87 4.37 -16.13 -5.54
N TYR A 88 3.81 -15.05 -6.08
CA TYR A 88 3.45 -14.94 -7.49
C TYR A 88 4.68 -15.02 -8.40
N ILE A 89 5.78 -14.35 -8.05
CA ILE A 89 7.06 -14.44 -8.75
C ILE A 89 7.59 -15.88 -8.71
N ILE A 90 7.64 -16.49 -7.51
CA ILE A 90 8.12 -17.87 -7.33
C ILE A 90 7.31 -18.85 -8.18
N ASN A 91 5.98 -18.77 -8.15
CA ASN A 91 5.09 -19.63 -8.92
C ASN A 91 5.28 -19.43 -10.43
N SER A 92 5.51 -18.18 -10.87
CA SER A 92 5.72 -17.85 -12.28
C SER A 92 7.05 -18.35 -12.83
N PHE A 93 8.13 -18.30 -12.04
CA PHE A 93 9.45 -18.81 -12.44
C PHE A 93 9.59 -20.33 -12.29
N ARG A 94 9.10 -20.88 -11.17
CA ARG A 94 9.23 -22.32 -10.87
C ARG A 94 8.13 -23.19 -11.47
N LYS A 95 7.15 -22.58 -12.16
CA LYS A 95 5.93 -23.25 -12.66
C LYS A 95 5.21 -24.08 -11.58
N LYS A 96 5.30 -23.65 -10.32
CA LYS A 96 4.62 -24.27 -9.17
C LYS A 96 3.34 -23.51 -8.87
N GLU A 97 2.42 -24.16 -8.15
CA GLU A 97 1.13 -23.60 -7.79
C GLU A 97 0.95 -23.47 -6.27
N VAL A 98 2.00 -23.03 -5.59
CA VAL A 98 2.02 -22.99 -4.13
C VAL A 98 1.18 -21.81 -3.63
N LEU A 99 0.35 -22.02 -2.60
CA LEU A 99 -0.37 -20.97 -1.87
C LEU A 99 -1.22 -20.02 -2.75
N LYS A 100 -1.70 -20.46 -3.92
CA LYS A 100 -2.55 -19.65 -4.80
C LYS A 100 -3.85 -19.15 -4.14
N PHE A 101 -4.32 -19.81 -3.07
CA PHE A 101 -5.50 -19.37 -2.33
C PHE A 101 -5.30 -18.00 -1.65
N LEU A 102 -4.05 -17.59 -1.41
CA LEU A 102 -3.68 -16.28 -0.87
C LEU A 102 -3.73 -15.17 -1.93
N TYR A 103 -4.03 -15.46 -3.20
CA TYR A 103 -4.12 -14.40 -4.20
C TYR A 103 -5.34 -13.53 -3.92
N PRO A 104 -5.20 -12.19 -3.88
CA PRO A 104 -6.29 -11.29 -3.55
C PRO A 104 -7.41 -11.43 -4.59
N LYS A 105 -8.54 -12.00 -4.16
CA LYS A 105 -9.77 -12.09 -4.93
C LYS A 105 -10.55 -10.78 -4.83
N LYS A 106 -11.60 -10.61 -5.64
CA LYS A 106 -12.51 -9.45 -5.52
C LYS A 106 -13.02 -9.23 -4.09
N THR A 107 -13.37 -10.32 -3.40
CA THR A 107 -13.82 -10.30 -2.00
C THR A 107 -12.79 -9.67 -1.05
N PHE A 108 -11.49 -9.90 -1.26
CA PHE A 108 -10.43 -9.29 -0.45
C PHE A 108 -10.45 -7.77 -0.59
N TRP A 109 -10.54 -7.24 -1.81
CA TRP A 109 -10.55 -5.80 -2.06
C TRP A 109 -11.80 -5.12 -1.50
N ILE A 110 -12.97 -5.77 -1.62
CA ILE A 110 -14.21 -5.28 -1.02
C ILE A 110 -14.08 -5.24 0.51
N THR A 111 -13.61 -6.33 1.12
CA THR A 111 -13.43 -6.42 2.57
C THR A 111 -12.43 -5.37 3.06
N PHE A 112 -11.31 -5.20 2.36
CA PHE A 112 -10.30 -4.20 2.68
C PHE A 112 -10.87 -2.77 2.64
N LEU A 113 -11.65 -2.44 1.60
CA LEU A 113 -12.26 -1.13 1.46
C LEU A 113 -13.29 -0.87 2.58
N VAL A 114 -14.12 -1.86 2.90
CA VAL A 114 -15.09 -1.77 4.01
C VAL A 114 -14.37 -1.57 5.35
N VAL A 115 -13.34 -2.38 5.63
CA VAL A 115 -12.56 -2.26 6.87
C VAL A 115 -11.84 -0.90 6.95
N LEU A 116 -11.29 -0.40 5.84
CA LEU A 116 -10.68 0.93 5.79
C LEU A 116 -11.67 2.04 6.15
N ILE A 117 -12.88 2.01 5.59
CA ILE A 117 -13.91 3.01 5.87
C ILE A 117 -14.35 2.92 7.33
N ILE A 118 -14.67 1.72 7.82
CA ILE A 118 -15.10 1.51 9.21
C ILE A 118 -14.01 1.99 10.18
N PHE A 119 -12.75 1.60 9.96
CA PHE A 119 -11.63 1.99 10.81
C PHE A 119 -11.40 3.51 10.79
N THR A 120 -11.59 4.16 9.63
CA THR A 120 -11.51 5.61 9.52
C THR A 120 -12.59 6.30 10.33
N ILE A 121 -13.84 5.83 10.21
CA ILE A 121 -14.99 6.39 10.91
C ILE A 121 -14.82 6.21 12.43
N LEU A 122 -14.54 4.99 12.88
CA LEU A 122 -14.38 4.69 14.30
C LEU A 122 -13.30 5.56 14.96
N ARG A 123 -12.15 5.73 14.30
CA ARG A 123 -11.03 6.53 14.81
C ARG A 123 -11.18 8.04 14.62
N ASN A 124 -12.26 8.48 13.99
CA ASN A 124 -12.57 9.90 13.88
C ASN A 124 -13.72 10.31 14.80
N ILE A 125 -14.47 9.33 15.32
CA ILE A 125 -15.53 9.53 16.32
C ILE A 125 -14.97 9.39 17.74
N ILE A 126 -13.99 8.50 17.94
CA ILE A 126 -13.18 8.37 19.17
C ILE A 126 -12.02 9.35 19.11
#